data_AF-A0A5N7A3E3-F1
#
_entry.id   AF-A0A5N7A3E3-F1
#
_cell.length_a   1.000
_cell.length_b   1.000
_cell.length_c   1.000
_cell.angle_alpha   90.00
_cell.angle_beta   90.00
_cell.angle_gamma   90.00
#
_symmetry.space_group_name_H-M   'P 1'
#
loop_
_entity.id
_entity.type
_entity.pdbx_description
1 polymer ?
#
loop_
_entity_poly.entity_id
_entity_poly.type
_entity_poly.pdbx_seq_one_letter_code
_entity_poly.pdbx_strand_id
1 'polypeptide(L)'
;MSVLDALKGVLRISLIHDGLARGLREAAKALDRRQAHMCVLNEGCEEEAYKKLVIALCSEHKIPLIKVPDGKMLGEWVGLCMFSPPRTTFW
;
A
#
# COMPACT_ATOMS: atom_id res chain seq x y z
N MET A 1 -12.45 12.78 14.37
CA MET A 1 -11.93 11.72 13.48
C MET A 1 -10.45 11.93 13.29
N SER A 2 -9.63 10.89 13.45
CA SER A 2 -8.18 10.97 13.20
C SER A 2 -7.88 10.79 11.70
N VAL A 3 -6.76 11.35 11.21
CA VAL A 3 -6.34 11.23 9.80
C VAL A 3 -6.11 9.76 9.41
N LEU A 4 -5.61 8.95 10.34
CA LEU A 4 -5.35 7.52 10.14
C LEU A 4 -6.65 6.72 9.96
N ASP A 5 -7.71 7.07 10.68
CA ASP A 5 -9.00 6.38 10.54
C ASP A 5 -9.70 6.73 9.23
N ALA A 6 -9.51 7.96 8.74
CA ALA A 6 -9.97 8.34 7.40
C ALA A 6 -9.25 7.52 6.31
N LEU A 7 -7.93 7.31 6.45
CA LEU A 7 -7.16 6.48 5.52
C LEU A 7 -7.62 5.02 5.51
N LYS A 8 -7.87 4.44 6.69
CA LYS A 8 -8.45 3.09 6.79
C LYS A 8 -9.77 2.98 6.03
N GLY A 9 -10.64 3.98 6.17
CA GLY A 9 -11.93 4.03 5.47
C GLY A 9 -11.75 4.04 3.94
N VAL A 10 -10.88 4.90 3.43
CA VAL A 10 -10.59 5.00 1.99
C VAL A 10 -10.00 3.70 1.45
N LEU A 11 -9.02 3.10 2.14
CA LEU A 11 -8.43 1.83 1.72
C LEU A 11 -9.46 0.71 1.67
N ARG A 12 -10.37 0.63 2.64
CA ARG A 12 -11.42 -0.39 2.66
C ARG A 12 -12.41 -0.24 1.51
N ILE A 13 -12.76 0.99 1.14
CA ILE A 13 -13.64 1.26 -0.01
C ILE A 13 -12.93 0.89 -1.31
N SER A 14 -11.66 1.27 -1.47
CA SER A 14 -10.87 0.92 -2.65
C SER A 14 -10.68 -0.58 -2.83
N LEU A 15 -10.58 -1.35 -1.73
CA LEU A 15 -10.54 -2.80 -1.77
C LEU A 15 -11.84 -3.42 -2.30
N ILE A 16 -13.01 -2.89 -1.88
CA ILE A 16 -14.31 -3.40 -2.33
C ILE A 16 -14.49 -3.21 -3.85
N HIS A 17 -13.87 -2.18 -4.42
CA HIS A 17 -13.92 -1.87 -5.84
C HIS A 17 -12.74 -2.46 -6.66
N ASP A 18 -11.93 -3.35 -6.07
CA ASP A 18 -10.72 -3.93 -6.70
C ASP A 18 -9.76 -2.88 -7.28
N GLY A 19 -9.76 -1.67 -6.73
CA GLY A 19 -9.00 -0.52 -7.23
C GLY A 19 -7.63 -0.33 -6.58
N LEU A 20 -7.22 -1.26 -5.69
CA LEU A 20 -6.01 -1.12 -4.89
C LEU A 20 -4.88 -1.98 -5.48
N ALA A 21 -3.87 -1.32 -6.06
CA ALA A 21 -2.63 -1.97 -6.51
C ALA A 21 -1.74 -2.30 -5.31
N ARG A 22 -1.39 -3.58 -5.13
CA ARG A 22 -0.65 -4.06 -3.96
C ARG A 22 0.76 -4.50 -4.33
N GLY A 23 1.75 -3.95 -3.63
CA GLY A 23 3.16 -4.24 -3.85
C GLY A 23 3.83 -3.31 -4.87
N LEU A 24 5.17 -3.35 -4.88
CA LEU A 24 6.01 -2.37 -5.59
C LEU A 24 5.81 -2.39 -7.11
N ARG A 25 5.70 -3.57 -7.71
CA ARG A 25 5.60 -3.72 -9.17
C ARG A 25 4.26 -3.23 -9.72
N GLU A 26 3.17 -3.53 -9.02
CA GLU A 26 1.83 -3.07 -9.38
C GLU A 26 1.71 -1.56 -9.15
N ALA A 27 2.26 -1.06 -8.04
CA ALA A 27 2.28 0.37 -7.74
C ALA A 27 3.02 1.18 -8.82
N ALA A 28 4.23 0.75 -9.22
CA ALA A 28 4.99 1.40 -10.30
C ALA A 28 4.20 1.44 -11.61
N LYS A 29 3.57 0.31 -11.99
CA LYS A 29 2.76 0.23 -13.21
C LYS A 29 1.51 1.13 -13.15
N ALA A 30 0.86 1.23 -11.99
CA ALA A 30 -0.31 2.08 -11.80
C ALA A 30 0.05 3.58 -11.80
N LEU A 31 1.23 3.91 -11.26
CA LEU A 31 1.84 5.24 -11.33
C LEU A 31 2.13 5.63 -12.79
N ASP A 32 2.81 4.76 -13.55
CA ASP A 32 3.13 5.01 -14.97
C ASP A 32 1.87 5.21 -15.83
N ARG A 33 0.82 4.42 -15.56
CA ARG A 33 -0.47 4.51 -16.27
C ARG A 33 -1.33 5.70 -15.83
N ARG A 34 -0.88 6.48 -14.84
CA ARG A 34 -1.64 7.60 -14.23
C ARG A 34 -3.02 7.19 -13.71
N GLN A 35 -3.15 5.93 -13.30
CA GLN A 35 -4.39 5.40 -12.71
C GLN A 35 -4.40 5.57 -11.19
N ALA A 36 -3.25 5.86 -10.59
CA ALA A 36 -3.13 6.07 -9.16
C ALA A 36 -3.58 7.48 -8.76
N HIS A 37 -4.56 7.56 -7.85
CA HIS A 37 -5.01 8.81 -7.25
C HIS A 37 -4.19 9.20 -6.01
N MET A 38 -3.65 8.21 -5.30
CA MET A 38 -2.89 8.39 -4.06
C MET A 38 -1.96 7.20 -3.83
N CYS A 39 -0.82 7.45 -3.20
CA CYS A 39 0.16 6.40 -2.88
C CYS A 39 0.45 6.38 -1.39
N VAL A 40 0.50 5.18 -0.83
CA VAL A 40 0.86 4.94 0.57
C VAL A 40 2.16 4.16 0.60
N LEU A 41 3.16 4.69 1.30
CA LEU A 41 4.47 4.07 1.43
C LEU A 41 4.80 3.86 2.90
N ASN A 42 5.37 2.69 3.22
CA ASN A 42 5.90 2.44 4.54
C ASN A 42 7.27 3.11 4.70
N GLU A 43 7.48 3.84 5.79
CA GLU A 43 8.80 4.40 6.12
C GLU A 43 9.82 3.32 6.46
N GLY A 44 9.38 2.14 6.90
CA GLY A 44 10.23 1.01 7.26
C GLY A 44 10.73 0.14 6.10
N CYS A 45 10.60 0.53 4.82
CA CYS A 45 11.17 -0.27 3.72
C CYS A 45 12.71 -0.34 3.82
N GLU A 46 13.26 -1.56 3.75
CA GLU A 46 14.68 -1.85 4.01
C GLU A 46 15.62 -1.28 2.94
N GLU A 47 15.18 -1.20 1.69
CA GLU A 47 15.97 -0.60 0.61
C GLU A 47 15.51 0.83 0.29
N GLU A 48 16.43 1.77 0.47
CA GLU A 48 16.21 3.19 0.10
C GLU A 48 15.96 3.38 -1.39
N ALA A 49 16.47 2.49 -2.24
CA ALA A 49 16.28 2.54 -3.68
C ALA A 49 14.78 2.54 -4.04
N TYR A 50 13.96 1.69 -3.41
CA TYR A 50 12.52 1.67 -3.65
C TYR A 50 11.83 2.95 -3.20
N LYS A 51 12.23 3.51 -2.06
CA LYS A 51 11.67 4.79 -1.59
C LYS A 51 11.96 5.90 -2.60
N LYS A 52 13.19 5.98 -3.10
CA LYS A 52 13.60 6.99 -4.10
C LYS A 52 12.81 6.84 -5.41
N LEU A 53 12.62 5.61 -5.89
CA LEU A 53 11.83 5.36 -7.11
C LEU A 53 10.37 5.80 -6.95
N VAL A 54 9.71 5.42 -5.84
CA VAL A 54 8.31 5.79 -5.61
C VAL A 54 8.16 7.30 -5.43
N ILE A 55 9.08 7.96 -4.71
CA ILE A 55 9.06 9.41 -4.52
C ILE A 55 9.25 10.14 -5.86
N ALA A 56 10.18 9.68 -6.71
CA ALA A 56 10.41 10.25 -8.03
C ALA A 56 9.14 10.15 -8.90
N LEU A 57 8.56 8.96 -9.01
CA LEU A 57 7.34 8.72 -9.79
C LEU A 57 6.14 9.54 -9.27
N CYS A 58 5.99 9.64 -7.94
CA CYS A 58 4.92 10.45 -7.34
C CYS A 58 5.12 11.94 -7.62
N SER A 59 6.37 12.42 -7.64
CA SER A 59 6.71 13.81 -7.92
C SER A 59 6.44 14.18 -9.38
N GLU A 60 6.76 13.30 -10.31
CA GLU A 60 6.53 13.51 -11.75
C GLU A 60 5.03 13.59 -12.09
N HIS A 61 4.22 12.71 -11.49
CA HIS A 61 2.78 12.64 -11.76
C HIS A 61 1.92 13.53 -10.84
N LYS A 62 2.54 14.25 -9.88
CA LYS A 62 1.87 15.07 -8.86
C LYS A 62 0.85 14.28 -8.03
N ILE A 63 1.20 13.06 -7.65
CA ILE A 63 0.34 12.17 -6.87
C ILE A 63 0.64 12.37 -5.38
N PRO A 64 -0.37 12.55 -4.51
CA PRO A 64 -0.16 12.69 -3.08
C PRO A 64 0.41 11.40 -2.48
N LEU A 65 1.57 11.54 -1.83
CA LEU A 65 2.25 10.46 -1.12
C LEU A 65 2.01 10.58 0.38
N ILE A 66 1.53 9.51 1.01
CA ILE A 66 1.36 9.41 2.46
C ILE A 66 2.35 8.37 2.98
N LYS A 67 3.13 8.78 3.97
CA LYS A 67 4.08 7.91 4.66
C LYS A 67 3.47 7.42 5.97
N VAL A 68 3.60 6.12 6.24
CA VAL A 68 3.13 5.51 7.49
C VAL A 68 4.30 4.71 8.09
N PRO A 69 4.57 4.83 9.40
CA PRO A 69 5.70 4.15 10.04
C PRO A 69 5.45 2.65 10.27
N ASP A 70 4.18 2.26 10.47
CA ASP A 70 3.81 0.89 10.84
C ASP A 70 3.38 0.05 9.63
N GLY A 71 4.35 -0.64 9.02
CA GLY A 71 4.10 -1.54 7.88
C GLY A 71 3.14 -2.70 8.16
N LYS A 72 3.11 -3.19 9.41
CA LYS A 72 2.21 -4.28 9.81
C LYS A 72 0.75 -3.84 9.77
N MET A 73 0.46 -2.66 10.32
CA MET A 73 -0.90 -2.09 10.32
C MET A 73 -1.36 -1.76 8.90
N LEU A 74 -0.47 -1.24 8.05
CA LEU A 74 -0.77 -1.06 6.62
C LEU A 74 -1.18 -2.37 5.95
N GLY A 75 -0.45 -3.45 6.22
CA GLY A 75 -0.75 -4.78 5.67
C GLY A 75 -2.14 -5.29 6.07
N GLU A 76 -2.54 -5.06 7.33
CA GLU A 76 -3.89 -5.38 7.82
C GLU A 76 -4.97 -4.58 7.08
N TRP A 77 -4.74 -3.28 6.85
CA TRP A 77 -5.73 -2.41 6.19
C TRP A 77 -5.91 -2.74 4.71
N VAL A 78 -4.84 -3.21 4.05
CA VAL A 78 -4.85 -3.64 2.65
C VAL A 78 -5.33 -5.10 2.52
N GLY A 79 -5.65 -5.78 3.63
CA GLY A 79 -6.16 -7.15 3.60
C GLY A 79 -5.09 -8.18 3.21
N LEU A 80 -3.81 -7.86 3.36
CA LEU A 80 -2.68 -8.77 3.15
C LEU A 80 -2.46 -9.75 4.32
N CYS A 81 -3.36 -9.75 5.31
CA CYS A 81 -3.28 -10.66 6.44
C CYS A 81 -3.43 -12.10 5.96
N MET A 82 -2.29 -12.77 5.79
CA MET A 82 -2.25 -14.20 5.52
C MET A 82 -2.69 -14.91 6.79
N PHE A 83 -3.95 -15.35 6.84
CA PHE A 83 -4.35 -16.39 7.79
C PHE A 83 -3.54 -17.62 7.39
N SER A 84 -2.39 -17.85 8.03
CA SER A 84 -1.80 -19.18 8.03
C SER A 84 -2.72 -20.00 8.91
N PRO A 85 -3.58 -20.89 8.37
CA PRO A 85 -4.08 -21.96 9.23
C PRO A 85 -2.84 -22.65 9.81
N PRO A 86 -2.85 -23.07 11.09
CA PRO A 86 -1.86 -24.04 11.53
C PRO A 86 -1.95 -25.20 10.54
N ARG A 87 -0.84 -25.53 9.88
CA ARG A 87 -0.71 -26.84 9.23
C ARG A 87 -0.78 -27.84 10.37
N THR A 88 -1.99 -28.23 10.76
CA THR A 88 -2.24 -29.51 11.38
C THR A 88 -1.86 -30.52 10.33
N THR A 89 -0.61 -30.98 10.43
CA THR A 89 -0.19 -32.28 9.95
C THR A 89 -1.18 -33.31 10.49
N PHE A 90 -2.12 -33.70 9.64
CA PHE A 90 -3.00 -34.84 9.86
C PHE A 90 -3.44 -35.35 8.48
N TRP A 91 -2.49 -35.92 7.75
CA TRP A 91 -2.37 -37.34 7.38
C TRP A 91 -1.23 -37.50 6.39
#